data_AF-A0A4R1LCI4-F1
#
_entry.id   AF-A0A4R1LCI4-F1
#
_cell.length_a   1.000
_cell.length_b   1.000
_cell.length_c   1.000
_cell.angle_alpha   90.00
_cell.angle_beta   90.00
_cell.angle_gamma   90.00
#
_symmetry.space_group_name_H-M   'P 1'
#
loop_
_entity.id
_entity.type
_entity.pdbx_description
1 polymer ?
#
loop_
_entity_poly.entity_id
_entity_poly.type
_entity_poly.pdbx_seq_one_letter_code
_entity_poly.pdbx_strand_id
1 'polypeptide(L)'
;MMGRKVLSLFALSLSVLLPGRMLGARCDLDIESLRDSPSFTTLARHDQQLILKELHDDIAEMAEVDVAGSSKNYLGYFATHLEYKEITGGAPDGRLLLLRYSSNTLCGSSDNCPVWVVELMQGKKGASRAVSLIHWRPGFGTSAEGSWAVATPIGAKPEFPELMFLTHLSRYQTGVHCYRKIGKLYMKVACSPDCAEVIRNLRRPPGASKQNAH
;
A
#
# COMPACT_ATOMS: atom_id res chain seq x y z
N MET A 1 30.61 -55.54 46.89
CA MET A 1 30.42 -55.79 45.44
C MET A 1 29.55 -54.66 44.88
N MET A 2 30.18 -53.66 44.26
CA MET A 2 29.53 -52.46 43.70
C MET A 2 29.49 -52.58 42.17
N GLY A 3 28.30 -52.68 41.60
CA GLY A 3 28.09 -52.66 40.15
C GLY A 3 28.14 -51.23 39.61
N ARG A 4 29.09 -50.96 38.72
CA ARG A 4 29.28 -49.67 38.03
C ARG A 4 28.18 -49.45 36.98
N LYS A 5 27.65 -48.23 36.96
CA LYS A 5 26.78 -47.67 35.92
C LYS A 5 27.59 -47.38 34.66
N VAL A 6 27.08 -47.75 33.49
CA VAL A 6 27.58 -47.29 32.18
C VAL A 6 26.56 -46.29 31.64
N LEU A 7 26.91 -45.00 31.66
CA LEU A 7 26.23 -43.97 30.88
C LEU A 7 26.70 -44.10 29.42
N SER A 8 25.77 -44.35 28.50
CA SER A 8 26.01 -44.11 27.07
C SER A 8 25.67 -42.66 26.74
N LEU A 9 26.70 -41.87 26.43
CA LEU A 9 26.56 -40.60 25.71
C LEU A 9 26.16 -40.90 24.27
N PHE A 10 24.96 -40.48 23.86
CA PHE A 10 24.65 -40.29 22.44
C PHE A 10 25.17 -38.92 22.02
N ALA A 11 26.23 -38.95 21.20
CA ALA A 11 26.82 -37.77 20.59
C ALA A 11 25.87 -37.14 19.57
N LEU A 12 25.84 -35.81 19.58
CA LEU A 12 25.13 -34.95 18.66
C LEU A 12 25.49 -35.24 17.20
N SER A 13 24.48 -35.35 16.33
CA SER A 13 24.60 -34.88 14.95
C SER A 13 23.85 -33.54 14.84
N LEU A 14 24.60 -32.46 15.05
CA LEU A 14 24.14 -31.12 14.77
C LEU A 14 24.13 -30.96 13.24
N SER A 15 23.00 -31.25 12.62
CA SER A 15 22.80 -30.94 11.21
C SER A 15 22.67 -29.42 11.10
N VAL A 16 23.78 -28.74 10.79
CA VAL A 16 23.75 -27.36 10.31
C VAL A 16 23.04 -27.40 8.95
N LEU A 17 21.74 -27.13 8.98
CA LEU A 17 20.98 -26.72 7.79
C LEU A 17 21.62 -25.41 7.31
N LEU A 18 22.60 -25.55 6.41
CA LEU A 18 22.98 -24.49 5.51
C LEU A 18 21.68 -23.98 4.86
N PRO A 19 21.35 -22.68 4.93
CA PRO A 19 20.21 -22.17 4.21
C PRO A 19 20.43 -22.50 2.75
N GLY A 20 19.56 -23.37 2.22
CA GLY A 20 19.49 -23.60 0.79
C GLY A 20 19.43 -22.24 0.12
N ARG A 21 20.34 -22.02 -0.83
CA ARG A 21 20.14 -21.03 -1.89
C ARG A 21 18.80 -21.39 -2.54
N MET A 22 17.72 -20.81 -2.02
CA MET A 22 16.47 -20.66 -2.75
C MET A 22 16.89 -19.99 -4.05
N LEU A 23 16.70 -20.70 -5.17
CA LEU A 23 16.86 -20.14 -6.51
C LEU A 23 16.23 -18.74 -6.51
N GLY A 24 17.06 -17.71 -6.74
CA GLY A 24 16.65 -16.32 -6.61
C GLY A 24 15.39 -16.07 -7.39
N ALA A 25 14.30 -15.78 -6.70
CA ALA A 25 13.06 -15.39 -7.34
C ALA A 25 13.35 -14.03 -7.99
N ARG A 26 13.37 -13.97 -9.32
CA ARG A 26 13.34 -12.68 -10.00
C ARG A 26 12.07 -11.97 -9.56
N CYS A 27 12.23 -10.80 -8.96
CA CYS A 27 11.10 -9.96 -8.64
C CYS A 27 10.71 -9.15 -9.87
N ASP A 28 9.86 -9.74 -10.70
CA ASP A 28 9.19 -9.03 -11.79
C ASP A 28 8.07 -8.19 -11.17
N LEU A 29 8.10 -6.88 -11.43
CA LEU A 29 7.17 -5.90 -10.84
C LEU A 29 6.40 -5.18 -11.94
N ASP A 30 5.10 -5.05 -11.76
CA ASP A 30 4.28 -4.08 -12.47
C ASP A 30 4.26 -2.79 -11.66
N ILE A 31 4.67 -1.68 -12.27
CA ILE A 31 4.79 -0.37 -11.61
C ILE A 31 3.81 0.57 -12.25
N GLU A 32 2.83 0.99 -11.46
CA GLU A 32 1.77 1.85 -11.91
C GLU A 32 1.89 3.21 -11.22
N SER A 33 2.00 4.27 -12.02
CA SER A 33 1.88 5.62 -11.49
C SER A 33 0.47 5.83 -10.96
N LEU A 34 0.36 6.46 -9.79
CA LEU A 34 -0.93 6.89 -9.25
C LEU A 34 -1.34 8.26 -9.79
N ARG A 35 -0.42 8.97 -10.44
CA ARG A 35 -0.69 10.24 -11.12
C ARG A 35 -1.63 10.02 -12.30
N ASP A 36 -2.47 11.02 -12.57
CA ASP A 36 -3.43 11.03 -13.68
C ASP A 36 -4.41 9.84 -13.64
N SER A 37 -4.62 9.27 -12.45
CA SER A 37 -5.63 8.25 -12.21
C SER A 37 -7.03 8.84 -12.40
N PRO A 38 -8.03 8.02 -12.78
CA PRO A 38 -9.41 8.50 -12.90
C PRO A 38 -9.90 9.20 -11.63
N SER A 39 -10.64 10.29 -11.79
CA SER A 39 -11.25 11.00 -10.67
C SER A 39 -12.20 10.08 -9.90
N PHE A 40 -12.19 10.16 -8.58
CA PHE A 40 -13.12 9.46 -7.69
C PHE A 40 -14.58 9.73 -8.04
N THR A 41 -14.88 10.92 -8.56
CA THR A 41 -16.22 11.31 -9.00
C THR A 41 -16.78 10.46 -10.15
N THR A 42 -15.94 9.72 -10.88
CA THR A 42 -16.38 8.80 -11.94
C THR A 42 -16.80 7.43 -11.43
N LEU A 43 -16.55 7.09 -10.16
CA LEU A 43 -17.06 5.86 -9.55
C LEU A 43 -18.60 5.90 -9.46
N ALA A 44 -19.24 4.74 -9.28
CA ALA A 44 -20.66 4.72 -8.97
C ALA A 44 -20.94 5.49 -7.67
N ARG A 45 -21.99 6.33 -7.66
CA ARG A 45 -22.33 7.19 -6.51
C ARG A 45 -22.47 6.40 -5.20
N HIS A 46 -22.98 5.17 -5.28
CA HIS A 46 -23.08 4.29 -4.12
C HIS A 46 -21.71 3.90 -3.55
N ASP A 47 -20.74 3.54 -4.41
CA ASP A 47 -19.37 3.22 -3.99
C ASP A 47 -18.69 4.44 -3.38
N GLN A 48 -18.89 5.62 -3.99
CA GLN A 48 -18.35 6.87 -3.45
C GLN A 48 -18.84 7.11 -2.01
N GLN A 49 -20.13 6.92 -1.75
CA GLN A 49 -20.70 7.07 -0.41
C GLN A 49 -20.15 6.06 0.59
N LEU A 50 -19.97 4.80 0.18
CA LEU A 50 -19.39 3.77 1.05
C LEU A 50 -17.95 4.11 1.44
N ILE A 51 -17.14 4.54 0.47
CA ILE A 51 -15.74 4.90 0.68
C ILE A 51 -15.61 6.13 1.58
N LEU A 52 -16.34 7.21 1.27
CA LEU A 52 -16.29 8.44 2.08
C LEU A 52 -16.79 8.21 3.52
N LYS A 53 -17.75 7.29 3.69
CA LYS A 53 -18.21 6.89 5.02
C LYS A 53 -17.13 6.11 5.78
N GLU A 54 -16.47 5.17 5.12
CA GLU A 54 -15.41 4.35 5.72
C GLU A 54 -14.19 5.21 6.10
N LEU A 55 -13.81 6.15 5.24
CA LEU A 55 -12.67 7.03 5.46
C LEU A 55 -13.02 8.31 6.24
N HIS A 56 -14.23 8.43 6.78
CA HIS A 56 -14.72 9.69 7.37
C HIS A 56 -13.76 10.25 8.42
N ASP A 57 -13.38 9.42 9.40
CA ASP A 57 -12.51 9.84 10.51
C ASP A 57 -11.09 10.17 10.02
N ASP A 58 -10.58 9.38 9.08
CA ASP A 58 -9.28 9.58 8.43
C ASP A 58 -9.22 10.91 7.65
N ILE A 59 -10.28 11.20 6.90
CA ILE A 59 -10.42 12.43 6.13
C ILE A 59 -10.62 13.64 7.05
N ALA A 60 -11.36 13.48 8.15
CA ALA A 60 -11.54 14.54 9.14
C ALA A 60 -10.20 14.94 9.76
N GLU A 61 -9.39 13.96 10.21
CA GLU A 61 -8.03 14.20 10.71
C GLU A 61 -7.15 14.89 9.64
N MET A 62 -7.23 14.41 8.39
CA MET A 62 -6.45 15.00 7.29
C MET A 62 -6.89 16.43 6.94
N ALA A 63 -8.18 16.75 7.10
CA ALA A 63 -8.69 18.08 6.86
C ALA A 63 -8.20 19.12 7.89
N GLU A 64 -7.77 18.68 9.08
CA GLU A 64 -7.15 19.58 10.07
C GLU A 64 -5.77 20.08 9.61
N VAL A 65 -5.06 19.27 8.82
CA VAL A 65 -3.72 19.61 8.30
C VAL A 65 -3.77 20.13 6.86
N ASP A 66 -4.81 19.80 6.09
CA ASP A 66 -5.01 20.37 4.76
C ASP A 66 -5.63 21.77 4.82
N VAL A 67 -4.78 22.79 4.67
CA VAL A 67 -5.19 24.19 4.59
C VAL A 67 -6.28 24.42 3.54
N ALA A 68 -6.20 23.75 2.38
CA ALA A 68 -7.18 23.89 1.30
C ALA A 68 -8.49 23.13 1.58
N GLY A 69 -8.40 22.06 2.37
CA GLY A 69 -9.52 21.22 2.79
C GLY A 69 -10.29 21.74 4.01
N SER A 70 -9.73 22.68 4.78
CA SER A 70 -10.25 23.20 6.07
C SER A 70 -11.63 23.90 6.06
N SER A 71 -12.37 23.82 4.94
CA SER A 71 -13.72 24.38 4.80
C SER A 71 -14.79 23.60 5.58
N LYS A 72 -15.95 24.22 5.85
CA LYS A 72 -17.13 23.54 6.43
C LYS A 72 -17.67 22.37 5.58
N ASN A 73 -17.18 22.18 4.35
CA ASN A 73 -17.55 21.09 3.45
C ASN A 73 -16.31 20.29 3.00
N TYR A 74 -15.44 19.93 3.96
CA TYR A 74 -14.22 19.17 3.68
C TYR A 74 -14.51 17.85 2.94
N LEU A 75 -15.58 17.11 3.26
CA LEU A 75 -15.91 15.87 2.55
C LEU A 75 -16.19 16.08 1.06
N GLY A 76 -16.92 17.14 0.70
CA GLY A 76 -17.17 17.49 -0.70
C GLY A 76 -15.88 17.89 -1.42
N TYR A 77 -15.01 18.65 -0.74
CA TYR A 77 -13.70 19.01 -1.27
C TYR A 77 -12.84 17.78 -1.52
N PHE A 78 -12.72 16.88 -0.54
CA PHE A 78 -11.97 15.64 -0.67
C PHE A 78 -12.49 14.77 -1.82
N ALA A 79 -13.80 14.58 -1.93
CA ALA A 79 -14.39 13.80 -3.01
C ALA A 79 -13.99 14.28 -4.42
N THR A 80 -13.81 15.60 -4.61
CA THR A 80 -13.41 16.18 -5.90
C THR A 80 -11.91 16.10 -6.19
N HIS A 81 -11.08 15.89 -5.16
CA HIS A 81 -9.61 15.81 -5.26
C HIS A 81 -9.09 14.38 -5.06
N LEU A 82 -9.97 13.45 -4.74
CA LEU A 82 -9.65 12.03 -4.75
C LEU A 82 -9.58 11.52 -6.19
N GLU A 83 -8.54 10.75 -6.45
CA GLU A 83 -8.36 9.92 -7.63
C GLU A 83 -8.30 8.47 -7.17
N TYR A 84 -8.63 7.53 -8.06
CA TYR A 84 -8.57 6.12 -7.70
C TYR A 84 -7.89 5.25 -8.75
N LYS A 85 -7.19 4.23 -8.26
CA LYS A 85 -6.60 3.18 -9.06
C LYS A 85 -7.09 1.82 -8.57
N GLU A 86 -7.64 1.02 -9.46
CA GLU A 86 -7.99 -0.37 -9.15
C GLU A 86 -6.78 -1.25 -9.37
N ILE A 87 -6.46 -2.10 -8.39
CA ILE A 87 -5.34 -3.04 -8.47
C ILE A 87 -5.84 -4.36 -9.05
N THR A 88 -5.27 -4.70 -10.20
CA THR A 88 -5.59 -5.94 -10.92
C THR A 88 -5.16 -7.15 -10.08
N GLY A 89 -6.09 -8.04 -9.77
CA GLY A 89 -5.84 -9.22 -8.92
C GLY A 89 -6.75 -9.37 -7.70
N GLY A 90 -7.86 -8.63 -7.64
CA GLY A 90 -8.74 -8.55 -6.47
C GLY A 90 -9.52 -9.82 -6.10
N ALA A 91 -10.17 -9.72 -4.94
CA ALA A 91 -11.14 -10.66 -4.43
C ALA A 91 -12.17 -11.10 -5.48
N PRO A 92 -12.51 -12.41 -5.57
CA PRO A 92 -13.66 -12.84 -6.35
C PRO A 92 -14.92 -12.05 -5.97
N ASP A 93 -14.99 -11.65 -4.69
CA ASP A 93 -16.11 -10.94 -4.09
C ASP A 93 -15.82 -9.44 -3.84
N GLY A 94 -14.76 -8.86 -4.40
CA GLY A 94 -14.42 -7.46 -4.12
C GLY A 94 -13.33 -6.81 -4.97
N ARG A 95 -13.31 -5.47 -4.96
CA ARG A 95 -12.33 -4.65 -5.68
C ARG A 95 -11.36 -4.01 -4.70
N LEU A 96 -10.07 -4.10 -4.99
CA LEU A 96 -9.02 -3.41 -4.26
C LEU A 96 -8.74 -2.06 -4.94
N LEU A 97 -8.99 -0.97 -4.23
CA LEU A 97 -8.77 0.38 -4.70
C LEU A 97 -7.65 1.06 -3.90
N LEU A 98 -6.81 1.80 -4.61
CA LEU A 98 -5.93 2.81 -4.05
C LEU A 98 -6.56 4.17 -4.29
N LEU A 99 -6.72 4.97 -3.25
CA LEU A 99 -7.33 6.29 -3.31
C LEU A 99 -6.26 7.34 -3.06
N ARG A 100 -5.87 8.08 -4.09
CA ARG A 100 -4.86 9.14 -4.02
C ARG A 100 -5.54 10.48 -3.77
N TYR A 101 -5.06 11.25 -2.81
CA TYR A 101 -5.52 12.61 -2.55
C TYR A 101 -4.66 13.65 -3.27
N SER A 102 -5.16 14.18 -4.37
CA SER A 102 -4.47 15.14 -5.23
C SER A 102 -4.71 16.57 -4.73
N SER A 103 -3.97 17.00 -3.71
CA SER A 103 -4.07 18.36 -3.15
C SER A 103 -2.73 19.09 -3.18
N ASN A 104 -2.72 20.33 -3.66
CA ASN A 104 -1.50 21.15 -3.80
C ASN A 104 -0.84 21.50 -2.45
N THR A 105 -1.55 21.34 -1.35
CA THR A 105 -1.11 21.64 0.02
C THR A 105 -0.63 20.42 0.79
N LEU A 106 -1.04 19.21 0.38
CA LEU A 106 -0.61 17.95 1.02
C LEU A 106 0.32 17.09 0.16
N CYS A 107 0.27 17.21 -1.17
CA CYS A 107 1.23 16.56 -2.03
C CYS A 107 2.60 17.23 -1.91
N GLY A 108 3.63 16.44 -1.58
CA GLY A 108 5.00 16.94 -1.48
C GLY A 108 5.60 17.33 -2.84
N SER A 109 6.78 17.96 -2.82
CA SER A 109 7.52 18.49 -4.00
C SER A 109 7.95 17.45 -5.05
N SER A 110 7.59 16.18 -4.87
CA SER A 110 7.84 15.10 -5.83
C SER A 110 6.59 14.24 -6.06
N ASP A 111 5.40 14.82 -5.91
CA ASP A 111 4.13 14.15 -6.17
C ASP A 111 3.86 12.95 -5.25
N ASN A 112 4.49 12.94 -4.08
CA ASN A 112 4.13 12.03 -3.02
C ASN A 112 2.87 12.58 -2.36
N CYS A 113 1.74 11.94 -2.61
CA CYS A 113 0.45 12.34 -2.07
C CYS A 113 -0.08 11.29 -1.08
N PRO A 114 -1.01 11.65 -0.20
CA PRO A 114 -1.68 10.68 0.65
C PRO A 114 -2.44 9.63 -0.18
N VAL A 115 -2.30 8.36 0.19
CA VAL A 115 -2.93 7.22 -0.47
C VAL A 115 -3.54 6.29 0.56
N TRP A 116 -4.84 5.99 0.43
CA TRP A 116 -5.52 4.95 1.21
C TRP A 116 -5.68 3.67 0.40
N VAL A 117 -5.71 2.53 1.11
CA VAL A 117 -6.01 1.21 0.53
C VAL A 117 -7.40 0.79 0.99
N VAL A 118 -8.34 0.66 0.06
CA VAL A 118 -9.74 0.34 0.36
C VAL A 118 -10.18 -0.90 -0.40
N GLU A 119 -10.86 -1.82 0.30
CA GLU A 119 -11.57 -2.94 -0.29
C GLU A 119 -13.06 -2.61 -0.43
N LEU A 120 -13.57 -2.63 -1.66
CA LEU A 120 -15.01 -2.63 -1.92
C LEU A 120 -15.50 -4.07 -2.02
N MET A 121 -16.16 -4.57 -0.98
CA MET A 121 -16.74 -5.91 -0.96
C MET A 121 -18.19 -5.90 -1.44
N GLN A 122 -18.55 -6.91 -2.21
CA GLN A 122 -19.94 -7.26 -2.47
C GLN A 122 -20.38 -8.35 -1.49
N GLY A 123 -21.31 -8.03 -0.58
CA GLY A 123 -21.83 -8.99 0.36
C GLY A 123 -22.72 -10.04 -0.31
N LYS A 124 -22.77 -11.26 0.26
CA LYS A 124 -23.57 -12.41 -0.22
C LYS A 124 -25.08 -12.17 -0.35
N LYS A 125 -25.60 -11.04 0.14
CA LYS A 125 -27.01 -10.61 0.04
C LYS A 125 -27.16 -9.28 -0.72
N GLY A 126 -26.18 -8.91 -1.55
CA GLY A 126 -26.15 -7.62 -2.25
C GLY A 126 -25.79 -6.43 -1.36
N ALA A 127 -25.39 -6.65 -0.11
CA ALA A 127 -24.93 -5.59 0.78
C ALA A 127 -23.47 -5.25 0.51
N SER A 128 -23.23 -4.19 -0.25
CA SER A 128 -21.88 -3.67 -0.50
C SER A 128 -21.33 -2.92 0.71
N ARG A 129 -20.02 -3.02 0.94
CA ARG A 129 -19.32 -2.22 1.96
C ARG A 129 -17.91 -1.86 1.52
N ALA A 130 -17.43 -0.71 1.97
CA ALA A 130 -16.02 -0.33 1.89
C ALA A 130 -15.33 -0.69 3.21
N VAL A 131 -14.05 -1.05 3.16
CA VAL A 131 -13.18 -1.22 4.34
C VAL A 131 -11.81 -0.67 4.04
N SER A 132 -11.30 0.22 4.91
CA SER A 132 -9.89 0.60 4.88
C SER A 132 -9.04 -0.57 5.34
N LEU A 133 -8.09 -0.98 4.51
CA LEU A 133 -7.26 -2.14 4.79
C LEU A 133 -5.98 -1.77 5.54
N ILE A 134 -5.61 -0.49 5.59
CA ILE A 134 -4.56 0.00 6.48
C ILE A 134 -5.24 0.53 7.74
N HIS A 135 -4.81 0.05 8.89
CA HIS A 135 -5.51 0.30 10.13
C HIS A 135 -5.32 1.74 10.62
N TRP A 136 -6.41 2.51 10.61
CA TRP A 136 -6.48 3.79 11.30
C TRP A 136 -6.61 3.60 12.81
N ARG A 137 -5.94 4.45 13.58
CA ARG A 137 -6.05 4.50 15.04
C ARG A 137 -6.13 5.95 15.51
N PRO A 138 -7.14 6.30 16.33
CA PRO A 138 -7.19 7.61 16.98
C PRO A 138 -5.86 7.92 17.69
N GLY A 139 -5.33 9.12 17.48
CA GLY A 139 -4.08 9.59 18.09
C GLY A 139 -2.78 9.14 17.41
N PHE A 140 -2.86 8.37 16.31
CA PHE A 140 -1.71 7.99 15.49
C PHE A 140 -1.70 8.69 14.11
N GLY A 141 -2.58 9.67 13.91
CA GLY A 141 -2.75 10.40 12.66
C GLY A 141 -3.61 9.65 11.64
N THR A 142 -3.25 9.73 10.36
CA THR A 142 -3.98 9.11 9.24
C THR A 142 -3.46 7.69 8.94
N SER A 143 -4.32 6.85 8.35
CA SER A 143 -3.94 5.57 7.74
C SER A 143 -3.42 5.71 6.31
N ALA A 144 -3.41 6.94 5.76
CA ALA A 144 -2.87 7.21 4.44
C ALA A 144 -1.33 7.12 4.42
N GLU A 145 -0.80 6.60 3.32
CA GLU A 145 0.64 6.57 3.06
C GLU A 145 1.02 7.60 2.00
N GLY A 146 2.25 8.13 2.06
CA GLY A 146 2.76 9.06 1.05
C GLY A 146 3.34 8.32 -0.16
N SER A 147 2.73 8.43 -1.34
CA SER A 147 3.20 7.71 -2.53
C SER A 147 2.88 8.41 -3.85
N TRP A 148 3.73 8.18 -4.87
CA TRP A 148 3.52 8.61 -6.26
C TRP A 148 3.19 7.44 -7.21
N ALA A 149 3.55 6.22 -6.82
CA ALA A 149 3.34 5.00 -7.59
C ALA A 149 3.24 3.78 -6.69
N VAL A 150 2.55 2.76 -7.16
CA VAL A 150 2.51 1.43 -6.54
C VAL A 150 3.24 0.44 -7.43
N ALA A 151 4.03 -0.45 -6.84
CA ALA A 151 4.52 -1.65 -7.51
C ALA A 151 3.82 -2.90 -6.94
N THR A 152 3.49 -3.83 -7.82
CA THR A 152 2.93 -5.14 -7.46
C THR A 152 3.70 -6.26 -8.16
N PRO A 153 3.93 -7.43 -7.54
CA PRO A 153 4.63 -8.52 -8.20
C PRO A 153 3.82 -9.11 -9.37
N ILE A 154 4.47 -9.26 -10.53
CA ILE A 154 3.87 -9.87 -11.72
C ILE A 154 3.65 -11.36 -11.46
N GLY A 155 2.48 -11.87 -11.87
CA GLY A 155 2.13 -13.29 -11.70
C GLY A 155 1.82 -13.66 -10.25
N ALA A 156 1.75 -12.69 -9.33
CA ALA A 156 1.13 -12.88 -8.05
C ALA A 156 -0.34 -13.32 -8.29
N LYS A 157 -0.64 -14.58 -7.98
CA LYS A 157 -2.00 -15.13 -7.94
C LYS A 157 -2.74 -14.98 -6.60
N PRO A 158 -2.28 -14.26 -5.55
CA PRO A 158 -3.15 -14.04 -4.41
C PRO A 158 -4.20 -13.01 -4.77
N GLU A 159 -5.38 -13.24 -4.23
CA GLU A 159 -6.53 -12.34 -4.17
C GLU A 159 -6.21 -10.89 -3.77
N PHE A 160 -5.10 -10.71 -3.05
CA PHE A 160 -4.59 -9.45 -2.56
C PHE A 160 -3.06 -9.47 -2.71
N PRO A 161 -2.49 -8.82 -3.75
CA PRO A 161 -1.04 -8.80 -3.95
C PRO A 161 -0.32 -8.01 -2.87
N GLU A 162 0.97 -8.27 -2.70
CA GLU A 162 1.84 -7.35 -1.95
C GLU A 162 1.86 -5.99 -2.65
N LEU A 163 1.63 -4.93 -1.90
CA LEU A 163 1.65 -3.55 -2.38
C LEU A 163 2.97 -2.91 -1.96
N MET A 164 3.70 -2.35 -2.91
CA MET A 164 4.95 -1.62 -2.65
C MET A 164 4.74 -0.15 -3.01
N PHE A 165 4.49 0.68 -2.01
CA PHE A 165 4.37 2.12 -2.22
C PHE A 165 5.74 2.73 -2.46
N LEU A 166 5.86 3.41 -3.60
CA LEU A 166 7.06 4.11 -4.01
C LEU A 166 6.93 5.58 -3.62
N THR A 167 7.96 6.12 -2.97
CA THR A 167 8.00 7.50 -2.49
C THR A 167 9.29 8.13 -2.96
N HIS A 168 9.23 9.31 -3.59
CA HIS A 168 10.45 10.05 -3.91
C HIS A 168 11.02 10.69 -2.64
N LEU A 169 12.21 10.27 -2.22
CA LEU A 169 12.96 10.91 -1.13
C LEU A 169 13.81 12.07 -1.66
N SER A 170 14.24 11.95 -2.92
CA SER A 170 14.90 13.01 -3.69
C SER A 170 14.71 12.74 -5.18
N ARG A 171 15.26 13.62 -6.03
CA ARG A 171 15.30 13.39 -7.48
C ARG A 171 16.06 12.12 -7.90
N TYR A 172 16.84 11.51 -7.00
CA TYR A 172 17.68 10.33 -7.26
C TYR A 172 17.37 9.13 -6.37
N GLN A 173 16.54 9.30 -5.34
CA GLN A 173 16.29 8.26 -4.35
C GLN A 173 14.80 8.00 -4.22
N THR A 174 14.45 6.72 -4.29
CA THR A 174 13.09 6.21 -4.10
C THR A 174 13.08 5.38 -2.82
N GLY A 175 12.25 5.79 -1.87
CA GLY A 175 11.88 4.99 -0.72
C GLY A 175 10.79 3.98 -1.10
N VAL A 176 10.75 2.87 -0.38
CA VAL A 176 9.74 1.83 -0.58
C VAL A 176 9.16 1.42 0.77
N HIS A 177 7.83 1.32 0.81
CA HIS A 177 7.09 0.72 1.92
C HIS A 177 6.25 -0.43 1.40
N CYS A 178 6.46 -1.62 1.97
CA CYS A 178 5.77 -2.83 1.53
C CYS A 178 4.65 -3.20 2.50
N TYR A 179 3.51 -3.56 1.94
CA TYR A 179 2.32 -3.97 2.67
C TYR A 179 1.85 -5.32 2.15
N ARG A 180 1.54 -6.22 3.08
CA ARG A 180 0.95 -7.51 2.76
C ARG A 180 -0.32 -7.70 3.56
N LYS A 181 -1.34 -8.31 2.95
CA LYS A 181 -2.55 -8.68 3.67
C LYS A 181 -2.23 -9.80 4.66
N ILE A 182 -2.41 -9.52 5.95
CA ILE A 182 -2.29 -10.48 7.05
C ILE A 182 -3.64 -10.51 7.76
N GLY A 183 -4.38 -11.61 7.59
CA GLY A 183 -5.77 -11.68 8.03
C GLY A 183 -6.64 -10.72 7.21
N LYS A 184 -7.24 -9.72 7.88
CA LYS A 184 -8.19 -8.77 7.25
C LYS A 184 -7.56 -7.43 6.86
N LEU A 185 -6.30 -7.19 7.21
CA LEU A 185 -5.65 -5.90 7.08
C LEU A 185 -4.36 -6.03 6.28
N TYR A 186 -4.02 -4.99 5.53
CA TYR A 186 -2.68 -4.77 5.04
C TYR A 186 -1.80 -4.25 6.18
N MET A 187 -0.76 -5.02 6.49
CA MET A 187 0.23 -4.66 7.50
C MET A 187 1.53 -4.29 6.81
N LYS A 188 2.21 -3.28 7.33
CA LYS A 188 3.56 -2.93 6.91
C LYS A 188 4.50 -4.09 7.24
N VAL A 189 5.23 -4.55 6.24
CA VAL A 189 6.20 -5.65 6.33
C VAL A 189 7.53 -5.23 5.76
N ALA A 190 8.59 -5.99 6.06
CA ALA A 190 9.84 -5.86 5.31
C ALA A 190 9.57 -6.24 3.84
N CYS A 191 10.02 -5.38 2.92
CA CYS A 191 9.98 -5.70 1.50
C CYS A 191 10.80 -6.96 1.22
N SER A 192 10.32 -7.77 0.27
CA SER A 192 11.15 -8.87 -0.24
C SER A 192 12.52 -8.32 -0.69
N PRO A 193 13.65 -8.90 -0.23
CA PRO A 193 14.98 -8.41 -0.58
C PRO A 193 15.18 -8.27 -2.10
N ASP A 194 14.68 -9.25 -2.86
CA ASP A 194 14.78 -9.29 -4.32
C ASP A 194 14.04 -8.11 -4.97
N CYS A 195 12.86 -7.76 -4.47
CA CYS A 195 12.07 -6.64 -4.98
C CYS A 195 12.63 -5.28 -4.56
N ALA A 196 13.14 -5.19 -3.32
CA ALA A 196 13.77 -3.98 -2.82
C ALA A 196 15.02 -3.61 -3.64
N GLU A 197 15.79 -4.60 -4.08
CA GLU A 197 16.95 -4.37 -4.95
C GLU A 197 16.54 -3.83 -6.33
N VAL A 198 15.52 -4.43 -6.96
CA VAL A 198 14.96 -3.94 -8.24
C VAL A 198 14.51 -2.48 -8.10
N ILE A 199 13.78 -2.16 -7.03
CA ILE A 199 13.24 -0.81 -6.81
C ILE A 199 14.34 0.23 -6.54
N ARG A 200 15.40 -0.12 -5.81
CA ARG A 200 16.55 0.78 -5.60
C ARG A 200 17.21 1.19 -6.91
N ASN A 201 17.15 0.32 -7.92
CA ASN A 201 17.72 0.56 -9.24
C ASN A 201 16.76 1.25 -10.22
N LEU A 202 15.50 1.51 -9.82
CA LEU A 202 14.55 2.29 -10.61
C LEU A 202 15.02 3.75 -10.67
N ARG A 203 15.66 4.13 -11.78
CA ARG A 203 15.87 5.54 -12.09
C ARG A 203 14.53 6.17 -12.43
N ARG A 204 14.28 7.37 -11.88
CA ARG A 204 13.10 8.18 -12.22
C ARG A 204 12.95 8.23 -13.75
N PRO A 205 11.77 7.89 -14.32
CA PRO A 205 11.61 7.93 -15.76
C PRO A 205 11.97 9.34 -16.27
N PRO A 206 12.76 9.45 -17.35
CA PRO A 206 13.14 10.74 -17.91
C PRO A 206 11.88 11.42 -18.47
N GLY A 207 11.28 12.30 -17.68
CA GLY A 207 10.02 12.98 -18.02
C GLY A 207 9.42 13.83 -16.91
N ALA A 208 9.69 13.52 -15.64
CA ALA A 208 9.09 14.23 -14.49
C ALA A 208 9.69 15.63 -14.16
N SER A 209 10.51 16.22 -15.05
CA SER A 209 11.24 17.49 -14.78
C SER A 209 10.93 18.63 -15.75
N LYS A 210 9.88 18.53 -16.57
CA LYS A 210 9.46 19.65 -17.43
C LYS A 210 7.96 19.92 -17.28
N GLN A 211 7.60 20.74 -16.30
CA GLN A 211 6.35 21.50 -16.10
C GLN A 211 6.40 21.97 -14.63
N ASN A 212 6.51 23.22 -14.22
CA ASN A 212 6.34 24.52 -14.84
C ASN A 212 7.37 25.49 -14.23
N ALA A 213 8.17 26.13 -15.08
CA ALA A 213 8.73 27.43 -14.79
C ALA A 213 7.97 28.41 -15.70
N HIS A 214 6.81 28.86 -15.25
CA HIS A 214 6.10 30.01 -15.76
C HIS A 214 5.38 30.69 -14.62
#